data_AF-A0A0H2ETR2-F1
#
_entry.id   AF-A0A0H2ETR2-F1
#
_cell.length_a   1.000
_cell.length_b   1.000
_cell.length_c   1.000
_cell.angle_alpha   90.00
_cell.angle_beta   90.00
_cell.angle_gamma   90.00
#
_symmetry.space_group_name_H-M   'P 1'
#
loop_
_entity.id
_entity.type
_entity.pdbx_description
1 polymer ?
#
loop_
_entity_poly.entity_id
_entity_poly.type
_entity_poly.pdbx_seq_one_letter_code
_entity_poly.pdbx_strand_id
1 'polypeptide(L)'
;MSLRKSTQRYLESELSNYNYFDKDIARVRDEVLNPWSQQDTNIGGDRVQSNVSVTEIKAIRVVNDRRLSQLARMKSAIEVVYNHSTTETQKLMELYYFKKPRTLNLTGVAQEINVSKSTAYDMRKDILVRLADELGIIH
;
A
#
# COMPACT_ATOMS: atom_id res chain seq x y z
N MET A 1 14.04 1.62 19.68
CA MET A 1 12.58 1.60 19.95
C MET A 1 11.97 0.33 19.39
N SER A 2 10.90 -0.21 20.01
CA SER A 2 10.22 -1.40 19.50
C SER A 2 8.78 -1.06 19.14
N LEU A 3 8.42 -1.22 17.86
CA LEU A 3 7.03 -1.09 17.42
C LEU A 3 6.13 -2.17 18.02
N ARG A 4 4.84 -1.87 18.16
CA ARG A 4 3.82 -2.89 18.44
C ARG A 4 3.80 -3.93 17.31
N LYS A 5 3.68 -5.22 17.68
CA LYS A 5 3.61 -6.33 16.71
C LYS A 5 2.49 -6.17 15.68
N SER A 6 1.36 -5.60 16.08
CA SER A 6 0.24 -5.30 15.17
C SER A 6 0.65 -4.30 14.07
N THR A 7 1.31 -3.21 14.46
CA THR A 7 1.80 -2.19 13.53
C THR A 7 2.88 -2.75 12.58
N GLN A 8 3.80 -3.56 13.10
CA GLN A 8 4.82 -4.22 12.26
C GLN A 8 4.19 -5.10 11.19
N ARG A 9 3.21 -5.93 11.57
CA ARG A 9 2.50 -6.82 10.63
C ARG A 9 1.70 -6.03 9.59
N TYR A 10 1.08 -4.93 10.00
CA TYR A 10 0.39 -4.02 9.09
C TYR A 10 1.36 -3.45 8.04
N LEU A 11 2.44 -2.81 8.49
CA LEU A 11 3.45 -2.23 7.59
C LEU A 11 4.08 -3.26 6.66
N GLU A 12 4.35 -4.46 7.16
CA GLU A 12 4.90 -5.54 6.34
C GLU A 12 3.92 -6.02 5.26
N SER A 13 2.62 -6.06 5.57
CA SER A 13 1.61 -6.38 4.56
C SER A 13 1.50 -5.31 3.48
N GLU A 14 1.59 -4.04 3.86
CA GLU A 14 1.59 -2.91 2.92
C GLU A 14 2.85 -2.93 2.03
N LEU A 15 4.03 -3.18 2.62
CA LEU A 15 5.30 -3.26 1.89
C LEU A 15 5.30 -4.42 0.86
N SER A 16 4.76 -5.59 1.24
CA SER A 16 4.59 -6.74 0.33
C SER A 16 3.59 -6.44 -0.81
N ASN A 17 2.67 -5.52 -0.57
CA ASN A 17 1.68 -5.09 -1.56
C ASN A 17 2.14 -3.92 -2.42
N TYR A 18 3.37 -3.43 -2.24
CA TYR A 18 3.91 -2.29 -2.98
C TYR A 18 3.68 -2.37 -4.51
N ASN A 19 3.95 -3.53 -5.12
CA ASN A 19 3.75 -3.74 -6.57
C ASN A 19 2.29 -3.59 -7.03
N TYR A 20 1.33 -3.68 -6.12
CA TYR A 20 -0.09 -3.53 -6.40
C TYR A 20 -0.57 -2.10 -6.18
N PHE A 21 0.19 -1.24 -5.49
CA PHE A 21 -0.22 0.15 -5.28
C PHE A 21 -0.45 0.90 -6.58
N ASP A 22 0.36 0.67 -7.62
CA ASP A 22 0.12 1.29 -8.92
C ASP A 22 -1.21 0.84 -9.55
N LYS A 23 -1.53 -0.45 -9.41
CA LYS A 23 -2.80 -1.01 -9.89
C LYS A 23 -3.99 -0.51 -9.06
N ASP A 24 -3.82 -0.39 -7.75
CA ASP A 24 -4.86 0.08 -6.85
C ASP A 24 -5.12 1.58 -7.03
N ILE A 25 -4.07 2.39 -7.24
CA ILE A 25 -4.20 3.80 -7.61
C ILE A 25 -4.93 3.93 -8.95
N ALA A 26 -4.56 3.12 -9.95
CA ALA A 26 -5.24 3.12 -11.24
C ALA A 26 -6.71 2.73 -11.11
N ARG A 27 -7.02 1.70 -10.30
CA ARG A 27 -8.40 1.27 -10.02
C ARG A 27 -9.21 2.38 -9.34
N VAL A 28 -8.68 2.99 -8.29
CA VAL A 28 -9.39 4.09 -7.59
C VAL A 28 -9.59 5.29 -8.51
N ARG A 29 -8.62 5.59 -9.40
CA ARG A 29 -8.80 6.63 -10.42
C ARG A 29 -9.91 6.28 -11.41
N ASP A 30 -9.97 5.03 -11.86
CA ASP A 30 -11.03 4.56 -12.76
C ASP A 30 -12.41 4.60 -12.09
N GLU A 31 -12.52 4.21 -10.81
CA GLU A 31 -13.75 4.32 -10.01
C GLU A 31 -14.22 5.78 -9.84
N VAL A 32 -13.28 6.74 -9.75
CA VAL A 32 -13.59 8.17 -9.68
C VAL A 32 -14.04 8.73 -11.04
N LEU A 33 -13.46 8.24 -12.14
CA LEU A 33 -13.80 8.67 -13.50
C LEU A 33 -15.11 8.04 -14.00
N ASN A 34 -15.33 6.77 -13.65
CA ASN A 34 -16.48 5.96 -14.04
C ASN A 34 -17.28 5.54 -12.79
N PRO A 35 -17.92 6.49 -12.08
CA PRO A 35 -18.79 6.14 -10.98
C PRO A 35 -19.92 5.27 -11.52
N TRP A 36 -20.05 4.05 -10.99
CA TRP A 36 -21.11 3.13 -11.39
C TRP A 36 -22.47 3.79 -11.16
N SER A 37 -23.12 4.24 -12.23
CA SER A 37 -24.50 4.67 -12.19
C SER A 37 -25.37 3.42 -12.32
N GLN A 38 -26.23 3.15 -11.33
CA GLN A 38 -27.35 2.25 -11.54
C GLN A 38 -28.19 2.80 -12.71
N GLN A 39 -28.03 2.22 -13.89
CA GLN A 39 -28.99 2.42 -14.96
C GLN A 39 -30.21 1.59 -14.58
N ASP A 40 -31.16 2.23 -13.92
CA ASP A 40 -32.47 1.64 -13.65
C ASP A 40 -33.17 1.43 -15.01
N THR A 41 -33.07 0.21 -15.54
CA THR A 41 -33.85 -0.22 -16.71
C THR A 41 -35.28 -0.55 -16.26
N ASN A 42 -35.96 0.41 -15.62
CA ASN A 42 -37.38 0.25 -15.33
C ASN A 42 -38.18 0.54 -16.60
N ILE A 43 -38.38 -0.53 -17.39
CA ILE A 43 -39.33 -0.58 -18.49
C ILE A 43 -40.72 -0.78 -17.87
N GLY A 44 -41.38 0.32 -17.50
CA GLY A 44 -42.74 0.28 -16.96
C GLY A 44 -43.07 1.54 -16.18
N GLY A 45 -43.80 2.45 -16.81
CA GLY A 45 -44.00 3.80 -16.31
C GLY A 45 -44.61 3.88 -14.91
N ASP A 46 -43.94 4.62 -14.04
CA ASP A 46 -44.52 5.76 -13.33
C ASP A 46 -43.35 6.61 -12.80
N ARG A 47 -43.58 7.90 -12.55
CA ARG A 47 -42.55 8.89 -12.20
C ARG A 47 -41.64 8.44 -11.05
N VAL A 48 -40.42 7.99 -11.35
CA VAL A 48 -39.34 7.89 -10.36
C VAL A 48 -38.30 8.94 -10.70
N GLN A 49 -38.23 10.00 -9.88
CA GLN A 49 -37.06 10.87 -9.89
C GLN A 49 -35.86 9.98 -9.51
N SER A 50 -34.99 9.70 -10.48
CA SER A 50 -33.65 9.18 -10.22
C SER A 50 -32.86 10.26 -9.47
N ASN A 51 -33.15 10.40 -8.19
CA ASN A 51 -32.43 11.27 -7.27
C ASN A 51 -31.17 10.53 -6.84
N VAL A 52 -30.25 10.31 -7.78
CA VAL A 52 -28.85 10.05 -7.40
C VAL A 52 -28.42 11.29 -6.64
N SER A 53 -28.36 11.18 -5.32
CA SER A 53 -28.17 12.33 -4.46
C SER A 53 -26.79 12.90 -4.76
N VAL A 54 -26.71 14.17 -5.15
CA VAL A 54 -25.44 14.88 -5.35
C VAL A 54 -24.54 14.73 -4.10
N THR A 55 -25.17 14.58 -2.93
CA THR A 55 -24.51 14.28 -1.65
C THR A 55 -23.82 12.92 -1.63
N GLU A 56 -24.44 11.87 -2.17
CA GLU A 56 -23.86 10.52 -2.25
C GLU A 56 -22.66 10.49 -3.20
N ILE A 57 -22.78 11.08 -4.39
CA ILE A 57 -21.68 11.20 -5.35
C ILE A 57 -20.50 11.96 -4.72
N LYS A 58 -20.79 13.07 -4.03
CA LYS A 58 -19.76 13.88 -3.35
C LYS A 58 -19.11 13.11 -2.20
N ALA A 59 -19.86 12.34 -1.43
CA ALA A 59 -19.33 11.51 -0.36
C ALA A 59 -18.40 10.40 -0.89
N ILE A 60 -18.82 9.70 -1.96
CA ILE A 60 -18.01 8.66 -2.62
C ILE A 60 -16.68 9.25 -3.11
N ARG A 61 -16.72 10.41 -3.76
CA ARG A 61 -15.52 11.08 -4.26
C ARG A 61 -14.54 11.45 -3.13
N VAL A 62 -15.03 12.02 -2.03
CA VAL A 62 -14.21 12.38 -0.86
C VAL A 62 -13.55 11.15 -0.23
N VAL A 63 -14.28 10.03 -0.13
CA VAL A 63 -13.72 8.77 0.39
C VAL A 63 -12.63 8.24 -0.53
N ASN A 64 -12.85 8.27 -1.84
CA ASN A 64 -11.87 7.83 -2.84
C ASN A 64 -10.61 8.70 -2.83
N ASP A 65 -10.76 10.03 -2.71
CA ASP A 65 -9.63 10.96 -2.60
C ASP A 65 -8.79 10.68 -1.35
N ARG A 66 -9.44 10.40 -0.21
CA ARG A 66 -8.74 10.02 1.04
C ARG A 66 -7.97 8.71 0.87
N ARG A 67 -8.59 7.70 0.25
CA ARG A 67 -7.94 6.40 -0.02
C ARG A 67 -6.74 6.57 -0.96
N LEU A 68 -6.90 7.37 -2.01
CA LEU A 68 -5.82 7.67 -2.96
C LEU A 68 -4.69 8.42 -2.28
N SER A 69 -5.00 9.41 -1.44
CA SER A 69 -4.00 10.14 -0.66
C SER A 69 -3.23 9.22 0.30
N GLN A 70 -3.91 8.26 0.95
CA GLN A 70 -3.26 7.29 1.82
C GLN A 70 -2.33 6.35 1.04
N LEU A 71 -2.77 5.80 -0.09
CA LEU A 71 -1.95 4.95 -0.95
C LEU A 71 -0.73 5.70 -1.50
N ALA A 72 -0.92 6.94 -1.94
CA ALA A 72 0.16 7.80 -2.41
C ALA A 72 1.18 8.12 -1.30
N ARG A 73 0.70 8.42 -0.08
CA ARG A 73 1.56 8.64 1.09
C ARG A 73 2.37 7.40 1.42
N MET A 74 1.73 6.23 1.43
CA MET A 74 2.40 4.95 1.69
C MET A 74 3.49 4.66 0.64
N LYS A 75 3.15 4.82 -0.64
CA LYS A 75 4.10 4.65 -1.75
C LYS A 75 5.30 5.58 -1.60
N SER A 76 5.04 6.86 -1.38
CA SER A 76 6.10 7.88 -1.21
C SER A 76 7.00 7.55 -0.01
N ALA A 77 6.43 7.14 1.12
CA ALA A 77 7.21 6.74 2.29
C ALA A 77 8.12 5.53 2.00
N ILE A 78 7.63 4.53 1.26
CA ILE A 78 8.44 3.36 0.86
C ILE A 78 9.58 3.78 -0.07
N GLU A 79 9.32 4.66 -1.03
CA GLU A 79 10.34 5.18 -1.95
C GLU A 79 11.43 5.97 -1.20
N VAL A 80 11.04 6.81 -0.24
CA VAL A 80 11.99 7.53 0.63
C VAL A 80 12.85 6.54 1.41
N VAL A 81 12.24 5.58 2.10
CA VAL A 81 12.98 4.55 2.86
C VAL A 81 13.93 3.78 1.95
N TYR A 82 13.49 3.41 0.73
CA TYR A 82 14.31 2.70 -0.25
C TYR A 82 15.52 3.53 -0.69
N ASN A 83 15.31 4.80 -1.03
CA ASN A 83 16.37 5.70 -1.50
C ASN A 83 17.39 6.05 -0.40
N HIS A 84 16.96 6.14 0.85
CA HIS A 84 17.82 6.42 2.01
C HIS A 84 18.45 5.15 2.64
N SER A 85 18.13 3.97 2.11
CA SER A 85 18.65 2.69 2.59
C SER A 85 20.01 2.35 1.96
N THR A 86 20.81 1.52 2.64
CA THR A 86 22.06 1.01 2.09
C THR A 86 21.80 0.03 0.95
N THR A 87 22.79 -0.18 0.09
CA THR A 87 22.69 -1.08 -1.06
C THR A 87 22.31 -2.51 -0.68
N GLU A 88 22.75 -2.99 0.49
CA GLU A 88 22.38 -4.30 1.02
C GLU A 88 20.91 -4.37 1.43
N THR A 89 20.42 -3.35 2.13
CA THR A 89 19.00 -3.25 2.50
C THR A 89 18.09 -3.09 1.29
N GLN A 90 18.53 -2.37 0.26
CA GLN A 90 17.81 -2.24 -1.01
C GLN A 90 17.67 -3.61 -1.69
N LYS A 91 18.78 -4.37 -1.82
CA LYS A 91 18.74 -5.74 -2.35
C LYS A 91 17.82 -6.67 -1.54
N LEU A 92 17.83 -6.54 -0.22
CA LEU A 92 16.90 -7.27 0.64
C LEU A 92 15.44 -6.92 0.30
N MET A 93 15.13 -5.62 0.15
CA MET A 93 13.78 -5.18 -0.22
C MET A 93 13.36 -5.70 -1.60
N GLU A 94 14.24 -5.62 -2.59
CA GLU A 94 13.99 -6.12 -3.93
C GLU A 94 13.72 -7.63 -3.94
N LEU A 95 14.59 -8.43 -3.32
CA LEU A 95 14.48 -9.89 -3.35
C LEU A 95 13.32 -10.42 -2.49
N TYR A 96 13.03 -9.77 -1.36
CA TYR A 96 12.05 -10.27 -0.40
C TYR A 96 10.64 -9.71 -0.62
N TYR A 97 10.51 -8.42 -0.94
CA TYR A 97 9.22 -7.73 -1.04
C TYR A 97 8.79 -7.46 -2.49
N PHE A 98 9.69 -6.99 -3.35
CA PHE A 98 9.33 -6.58 -4.72
C PHE A 98 9.33 -7.74 -5.73
N LYS A 99 10.22 -8.72 -5.59
CA LYS A 99 10.28 -9.86 -6.50
C LYS A 99 9.10 -10.82 -6.26
N LYS A 100 8.18 -10.89 -7.22
CA LYS A 100 7.09 -11.89 -7.24
C LYS A 100 7.25 -12.83 -8.45
N PRO A 101 7.12 -14.16 -8.28
CA PRO A 101 6.79 -14.89 -7.04
C PRO A 101 7.96 -14.93 -6.05
N ARG A 102 7.65 -15.00 -4.74
CA ARG A 102 8.67 -15.08 -3.68
C ARG A 102 9.28 -16.48 -3.65
N THR A 103 10.44 -16.63 -4.25
CA THR A 103 11.17 -17.92 -4.30
C THR A 103 12.03 -18.15 -3.07
N LEU A 104 12.48 -17.08 -2.40
CA LEU A 104 13.44 -17.13 -1.31
C LEU A 104 12.79 -16.75 0.03
N ASN A 105 13.11 -17.50 1.08
CA ASN A 105 12.82 -17.11 2.46
C ASN A 105 13.82 -16.04 2.92
N LEU A 106 13.55 -15.37 4.04
CA LEU A 106 14.45 -14.33 4.56
C LEU A 106 15.89 -14.86 4.77
N THR A 107 16.00 -16.11 5.23
CA THR A 107 17.30 -16.81 5.34
C THR A 107 17.98 -17.02 3.99
N GLY A 108 17.22 -17.33 2.93
CA GLY A 108 17.78 -17.50 1.58
C GLY A 108 18.22 -16.16 0.98
N VAL A 109 17.43 -15.11 1.20
CA VAL A 109 17.82 -13.74 0.83
C VAL A 109 19.09 -13.33 1.58
N ALA A 110 19.19 -13.61 2.88
CA ALA A 110 20.38 -13.34 3.69
C ALA A 110 21.63 -14.04 3.11
N GLN A 111 21.49 -15.28 2.63
CA GLN A 111 22.58 -15.99 1.95
C GLN A 111 22.97 -15.33 0.62
N GLU A 112 22.01 -14.89 -0.20
CA GLU A 112 22.33 -14.20 -1.45
C GLU A 112 23.04 -12.86 -1.24
N ILE A 113 22.69 -12.12 -0.19
CA ILE A 113 23.36 -10.86 0.15
C ILE A 113 24.62 -11.06 0.99
N ASN A 114 25.01 -12.31 1.30
CA ASN A 114 26.14 -12.67 2.16
C ASN A 114 26.09 -12.10 3.59
N VAL A 115 24.88 -11.99 4.15
CA VAL A 115 24.66 -11.45 5.50
C VAL A 115 24.16 -12.53 6.45
N SER A 116 24.50 -12.40 7.74
CA SER A 116 24.00 -13.30 8.78
C SER A 116 22.48 -13.24 8.92
N LYS A 117 21.87 -14.34 9.35
CA LYS A 117 20.41 -14.40 9.58
C LYS A 117 19.97 -13.31 10.55
N SER A 118 20.69 -13.12 11.66
CA SER A 118 20.37 -12.12 12.68
C SER A 118 20.37 -10.71 12.09
N THR A 119 21.41 -10.37 11.33
CA THR A 119 21.52 -9.06 10.69
C THR A 119 20.41 -8.84 9.67
N ALA A 120 19.95 -9.87 8.95
CA ALA A 120 18.80 -9.76 8.05
C ALA A 120 17.48 -9.48 8.79
N TYR A 121 17.27 -10.06 9.98
CA TYR A 121 16.14 -9.72 10.84
C TYR A 121 16.24 -8.29 11.38
N ASP A 122 17.44 -7.85 11.76
CA ASP A 122 17.67 -6.49 12.24
C ASP A 122 17.45 -5.46 11.14
N MET A 123 17.93 -5.71 9.92
CA MET A 123 17.66 -4.89 8.74
C MET A 123 16.16 -4.77 8.46
N ARG A 124 15.43 -5.89 8.47
CA ARG A 124 13.97 -5.88 8.30
C ARG A 124 13.30 -5.03 9.38
N LYS A 125 13.73 -5.15 10.63
CA LYS A 125 13.21 -4.35 11.73
C LYS A 125 13.51 -2.86 11.52
N ASP A 126 14.72 -2.52 11.09
CA ASP A 126 15.14 -1.15 10.82
C ASP A 126 14.29 -0.51 9.71
N ILE A 127 14.07 -1.22 8.61
CA ILE A 127 13.18 -0.79 7.51
C ILE A 127 11.78 -0.47 8.04
N LEU A 128 11.20 -1.34 8.88
CA LEU A 128 9.87 -1.13 9.45
C LEU A 128 9.82 0.06 10.42
N VAL A 129 10.90 0.30 11.18
CA VAL A 129 11.00 1.45 12.08
C VAL A 129 11.06 2.75 11.27
N ARG A 130 11.93 2.81 10.25
CA ARG A 130 12.04 3.99 9.37
C ARG A 130 10.74 4.28 8.65
N LEU A 131 10.08 3.25 8.11
CA LEU A 131 8.79 3.41 7.45
C LEU A 131 7.71 3.95 8.40
N ALA A 132 7.71 3.51 9.66
CA ALA A 132 6.77 4.01 10.65
C ALA A 132 7.04 5.46 11.07
N ASP A 133 8.31 5.87 11.07
CA ASP A 133 8.74 7.24 11.32
C ASP A 133 8.28 8.17 10.19
N GLU A 134 8.54 7.78 8.94
CA GLU A 134 8.08 8.51 7.74
C GLU A 134 6.55 8.65 7.67
N LEU A 135 5.82 7.65 8.15
CA LEU A 135 4.36 7.70 8.21
C LEU A 135 3.81 8.46 9.43
N GLY A 136 4.68 8.88 10.36
CA GLY A 136 4.29 9.57 11.60
C GLY A 136 3.50 8.69 12.57
N ILE A 137 3.70 7.37 12.53
CA ILE A 137 3.03 6.41 13.42
C ILE A 137 3.76 6.33 14.78
N ILE A 138 5.03 6.74 14.83
CA ILE A 138 5.84 6.80 16.05
C ILE A 138 5.62 8.17 16.73
N HIS A 139 4.46 8.38 17.36
CA HIS A 139 4.22 9.43 18.36
C HIS A 139 3.43 8.86 19.53
#